data_AF-A0A258K679-F1
#
_entry.id   AF-A0A258K679-F1
#
_cell.length_a   1.000
_cell.length_b   1.000
_cell.length_c   1.000
_cell.angle_alpha   90.00
_cell.angle_beta   90.00
_cell.angle_gamma   90.00
#
_symmetry.space_group_name_H-M   'P 1'
#
loop_
_entity.id
_entity.type
_entity.pdbx_description
1 polymer ?
#
loop_
_entity_poly.entity_id
_entity_poly.type
_entity_poly.pdbx_seq_one_letter_code
_entity_poly.pdbx_strand_id
1 'polypeptide(L)'
;MKLTIERAALLKALGHVQSVVERRNTIPILSNILLSAERDTLSFSATDLDMEIIDEGLAQIDVPGQITAPAHTLYEIVRKLPDGS
;
A
#
# COMPACT_ATOMS: atom_id res chain seq x y z
N MET A 1 -1.10 6.27 13.08
CA MET A 1 -0.10 5.58 12.26
C MET A 1 0.97 6.57 11.81
N LYS A 2 2.25 6.27 12.05
CA LYS A 2 3.42 7.04 11.59
C LYS A 2 4.57 6.07 11.34
N LEU A 3 5.18 6.14 10.16
CA LEU A 3 6.23 5.22 9.73
C LEU A 3 7.17 5.87 8.70
N THR A 4 8.33 5.26 8.52
CA THR A 4 9.32 5.57 7.48
C THR A 4 9.67 4.27 6.74
N ILE A 5 9.66 4.29 5.42
CA ILE A 5 9.95 3.14 4.56
C ILE A 5 10.74 3.61 3.34
N GLU A 6 11.74 2.82 2.92
CA GLU A 6 12.50 3.06 1.70
C GLU A 6 11.56 3.10 0.48
N ARG A 7 11.68 4.13 -0.36
CA ARG A 7 10.82 4.28 -1.55
C ARG A 7 10.81 3.04 -2.42
N ALA A 8 11.97 2.37 -2.61
CA ALA A 8 12.06 1.19 -3.45
C ALA A 8 11.22 0.02 -2.91
N ALA A 9 11.23 -0.19 -1.58
CA ALA A 9 10.43 -1.21 -0.93
C ALA A 9 8.94 -0.89 -1.03
N LEU A 10 8.56 0.37 -0.76
CA LEU A 10 7.18 0.84 -0.86
C LEU A 10 6.64 0.73 -2.29
N LEU A 11 7.41 1.16 -3.29
CA LEU A 11 7.00 1.13 -4.70
C LEU A 11 6.81 -0.30 -5.21
N LYS A 12 7.68 -1.22 -4.80
CA LYS A 12 7.57 -2.65 -5.14
C LYS A 12 6.27 -3.24 -4.59
N ALA A 13 6.03 -3.09 -3.28
CA ALA A 13 4.84 -3.65 -2.63
C ALA A 13 3.54 -3.08 -3.20
N LEU A 14 3.46 -1.74 -3.34
CA LEU A 14 2.31 -1.08 -3.96
C LEU A 14 2.10 -1.52 -5.41
N GLY A 15 3.17 -1.73 -6.18
CA GLY A 15 3.10 -2.23 -7.54
C GLY A 15 2.47 -3.62 -7.64
N HIS A 16 2.75 -4.50 -6.67
CA HIS A 16 2.14 -5.83 -6.59
C HIS A 16 0.66 -5.75 -6.20
N VAL A 17 0.33 -5.12 -5.08
CA VAL A 17 -1.03 -5.15 -4.55
C VAL A 17 -2.02 -4.32 -5.36
N GLN A 18 -1.59 -3.25 -6.05
CA GLN A 18 -2.53 -2.46 -6.86
C GLN A 18 -3.09 -3.22 -8.09
N SER A 19 -2.47 -4.36 -8.45
CA SER A 19 -2.81 -5.09 -9.68
C SER A 19 -4.19 -5.75 -9.64
N VAL A 20 -4.69 -6.09 -8.44
CA VAL A 20 -6.06 -6.62 -8.22
C VAL A 20 -7.11 -5.51 -8.13
N VAL A 21 -6.69 -4.24 -8.01
CA VAL A 21 -7.63 -3.12 -7.87
C VAL A 21 -8.20 -2.74 -9.23
N GLU A 22 -9.50 -2.93 -9.40
CA GLU A 22 -10.20 -2.54 -10.62
C GLU A 22 -10.36 -1.02 -10.75
N ARG A 23 -10.04 -0.48 -11.94
CA ARG A 23 -10.16 0.96 -12.23
C ARG A 23 -11.59 1.49 -12.28
N ARG A 24 -12.58 0.61 -12.47
CA ARG A 24 -14.00 0.96 -12.66
C ARG A 24 -14.88 0.34 -11.58
N ASN A 25 -14.37 0.25 -10.35
CA ASN A 25 -15.16 -0.24 -9.23
C ASN A 25 -16.18 0.83 -8.78
N THR A 26 -17.41 0.42 -8.49
CA THR A 26 -18.48 1.29 -7.96
C THR A 26 -18.51 1.34 -6.44
N ILE A 27 -17.77 0.46 -5.77
CA ILE A 27 -17.63 0.37 -4.31
C ILE A 27 -16.33 1.06 -3.89
N PRO A 28 -16.38 2.28 -3.29
CA PRO A 28 -15.17 3.08 -3.08
C PRO A 28 -14.08 2.43 -2.23
N ILE A 29 -14.45 1.61 -1.23
CA ILE A 29 -13.46 0.97 -0.36
C ILE A 29 -12.60 -0.07 -1.11
N LEU A 30 -13.12 -0.67 -2.18
CA LEU A 30 -12.39 -1.63 -3.01
C LEU A 30 -11.40 -0.95 -3.98
N SER A 31 -11.44 0.39 -4.09
CA SER A 31 -10.40 1.17 -4.80
C SER A 31 -9.20 1.49 -3.91
N ASN A 32 -9.21 1.06 -2.65
CA ASN A 32 -8.15 1.31 -1.69
C ASN A 32 -7.24 0.10 -1.48
N ILE A 33 -6.04 0.36 -0.95
CA ILE A 33 -5.17 -0.62 -0.31
C ILE A 33 -5.30 -0.44 1.20
N LEU A 34 -5.39 -1.56 1.94
CA LEU A 34 -5.18 -1.60 3.38
C LEU A 34 -3.69 -1.52 3.69
N LEU A 35 -3.32 -0.55 4.53
CA LEU A 35 -1.98 -0.37 5.09
C LEU A 35 -2.03 -0.78 6.56
N SER A 36 -1.22 -1.75 6.96
CA SER A 36 -1.13 -2.22 8.34
C SER A 36 0.31 -2.15 8.84
N ALA A 37 0.57 -1.21 9.74
CA ALA A 37 1.88 -0.99 10.34
C ALA A 37 1.95 -1.64 11.73
N GLU A 38 2.80 -2.65 11.88
CA GLU A 38 3.06 -3.33 13.15
C GLU A 38 4.54 -3.73 13.25
N ARG A 39 5.16 -3.54 14.43
CA ARG A 39 6.58 -3.84 14.69
C ARG A 39 7.51 -3.17 13.67
N ASP A 40 8.17 -3.94 12.81
CA ASP A 40 9.15 -3.48 11.83
C ASP A 40 8.66 -3.69 10.38
N THR A 41 7.34 -3.86 10.21
CA THR A 41 6.74 -4.27 8.96
C THR A 41 5.52 -3.42 8.63
N LEU A 42 5.42 -3.03 7.36
CA LEU A 42 4.21 -2.49 6.75
C LEU A 42 3.65 -3.55 5.79
N SER A 43 2.47 -4.06 6.11
CA SER A 43 1.72 -4.96 5.25
C SER A 43 0.72 -4.18 4.38
N PHE A 44 0.55 -4.65 3.16
CA PHE A 44 -0.33 -4.09 2.15
C PHE A 44 -1.33 -5.17 1.72
N SER A 45 -2.62 -4.87 1.69
CA SER A 45 -3.64 -5.77 1.15
C SER A 45 -4.59 -5.03 0.20
N ALA A 46 -4.99 -5.70 -0.88
CA ALA A 46 -6.06 -5.26 -1.78
C ALA A 46 -6.87 -6.45 -2.27
N THR A 47 -8.15 -6.22 -2.60
CA THR A 47 -9.07 -7.26 -3.03
C THR A 47 -10.15 -6.73 -3.98
N ASP A 48 -10.62 -7.60 -4.88
CA ASP A 48 -11.79 -7.41 -5.74
C ASP A 48 -13.02 -8.22 -5.29
N LEU A 49 -12.97 -8.82 -4.09
CA LEU A 49 -13.91 -9.79 -3.50
C LEU A 49 -13.77 -11.24 -3.98
N ASP A 50 -13.08 -11.49 -5.09
CA ASP A 50 -12.81 -12.83 -5.59
C ASP A 50 -11.39 -13.30 -5.20
N MET A 51 -10.44 -12.37 -5.20
CA MET A 51 -9.04 -12.59 -4.83
C MET A 51 -8.55 -11.49 -3.89
N GLU A 52 -7.60 -11.84 -3.02
CA GLU A 52 -6.83 -10.91 -2.20
C GLU A 52 -5.34 -11.07 -2.52
N ILE A 53 -4.64 -9.94 -2.66
CA ILE A 53 -3.18 -9.90 -2.78
C ILE A 53 -2.62 -9.20 -1.55
N ILE A 54 -1.67 -9.86 -0.88
CA ILE A 54 -0.96 -9.33 0.29
C ILE A 54 0.53 -9.27 -0.05
N ASP A 55 1.18 -8.16 0.30
CA ASP A 55 2.63 -8.02 0.28
C ASP A 55 3.11 -7.28 1.53
N GLU A 56 4.40 -7.39 1.85
CA GLU A 56 4.99 -6.76 3.02
C GLU A 56 6.35 -6.14 2.72
N GLY A 57 6.64 -5.04 3.42
CA GLY A 57 7.92 -4.34 3.35
C GLY A 57 8.43 -3.99 4.72
N LEU A 58 9.76 -4.05 4.90
CA LEU A 58 10.40 -3.54 6.11
C LEU A 58 10.20 -2.03 6.19
N ALA A 59 9.78 -1.57 7.36
CA ALA A 59 9.53 -0.16 7.63
C ALA A 59 9.86 0.15 9.10
N GLN A 60 10.39 1.33 9.36
CA GLN A 60 10.52 1.83 10.72
C GLN A 60 9.16 2.37 11.18
N ILE A 61 8.56 1.76 12.20
CA ILE A 61 7.24 2.15 12.71
C ILE A 61 7.40 2.98 14.00
N ASP A 62 7.01 4.25 13.93
CA ASP A 62 6.97 5.14 15.11
C ASP A 62 5.66 4.99 15.89
N VAL A 63 4.55 4.87 15.17
CA VAL A 63 3.20 4.71 15.74
C VAL A 63 2.46 3.65 14.92
N PRO A 64 2.13 2.48 15.50
CA PRO A 64 1.42 1.43 14.79
C PRO A 64 0.01 1.88 14.41
N GLY A 65 -0.63 1.11 13.54
CA GLY A 65 -2.03 1.31 13.19
C GLY A 65 -2.36 0.87 11.78
N GLN A 66 -3.64 1.03 11.44
CA GLN A 66 -4.18 0.61 10.16
C GLN A 66 -4.99 1.74 9.54
N ILE A 67 -4.82 1.93 8.24
CA ILE A 67 -5.63 2.84 7.42
C ILE A 67 -5.86 2.23 6.04
N THR A 68 -6.81 2.77 5.29
CA THR A 68 -6.93 2.48 3.86
C THR A 68 -6.67 3.75 3.05
N ALA A 69 -6.06 3.63 1.88
CA ALA A 69 -5.83 4.77 0.97
C ALA A 69 -6.01 4.37 -0.50
N PRO A 70 -6.37 5.30 -1.41
CA PRO A 70 -6.59 4.99 -2.82
C PRO A 70 -5.37 4.40 -3.50
N ALA A 71 -5.52 3.20 -4.07
CA ALA A 71 -4.42 2.36 -4.51
C ALA A 71 -3.56 3.00 -5.60
N HIS A 72 -4.19 3.35 -6.72
CA HIS A 72 -3.50 3.91 -7.88
C HIS A 72 -2.93 5.31 -7.61
N THR A 73 -3.65 6.12 -6.83
CA THR A 73 -3.17 7.46 -6.45
C THR A 73 -1.92 7.35 -5.59
N LEU A 74 -1.93 6.48 -4.57
CA LEU A 74 -0.78 6.27 -3.70
C LEU A 74 0.43 5.73 -4.50
N TYR A 75 0.22 4.74 -5.37
CA TYR A 75 1.26 4.22 -6.25
C TYR A 75 1.86 5.31 -7.15
N GLU A 76 1.03 6.13 -7.80
CA GLU A 76 1.50 7.20 -8.68
C GLU A 76 2.27 8.29 -7.93
N ILE A 77 1.89 8.60 -6.68
CA ILE A 77 2.63 9.52 -5.82
C ILE A 77 4.03 8.96 -5.56
N VAL A 78 4.11 7.72 -5.07
CA VAL A 78 5.39 7.09 -4.71
C VAL A 78 6.29 6.93 -5.94
N ARG A 79 5.73 6.55 -7.09
CA ARG A 79 6.46 6.43 -8.36
C ARG A 79 7.15 7.73 -8.77
N LYS A 80 6.54 8.89 -8.47
CA LYS A 80 7.05 10.22 -8.82
C LYS A 80 8.00 10.82 -7.79
N LEU A 81 8.17 10.19 -6.63
CA LEU A 81 9.19 10.61 -5.67
C LEU A 81 10.60 10.41 -6.25
N PRO A 82 11.60 11.21 -5.82
CA PRO A 82 13.00 11.03 -6.22
C PRO A 82 13.55 9.65 -5.81
N ASP A 83 14.52 9.14 -6.55
CA ASP A 83 15.22 7.92 -6.17
C ASP A 83 16.03 8.13 -4.87
N GLY A 84 16.08 7.10 -4.01
CA GLY A 84 16.80 7.14 -2.72
C GLY A 84 16.11 7.95 -1.62
N SER A 85 14.82 8.26 -1.77
CA SER A 85 13.96 8.86 -0.72
C SER A 85 13.30 7.82 0.19
#